data_AF-A0A0J1DPJ6-F1
#
_entry.id   AF-A0A0J1DPJ6-F1
#
_cell.length_a   1.000
_cell.length_b   1.000
_cell.length_c   1.000
_cell.angle_alpha   90.00
_cell.angle_beta   90.00
_cell.angle_gamma   90.00
#
_symmetry.space_group_name_H-M   'P 1'
#
loop_
_entity.id
_entity.type
_entity.pdbx_description
1 polymer ?
#
loop_
_entity_poly.entity_id
_entity_poly.type
_entity_poly.pdbx_seq_one_letter_code
_entity_poly.pdbx_strand_id
1 'polypeptide(L)'
;MQEDAIRLAVFQWLEEQTRFDDVLDWFDLRDKFYYQGQQISLVGQQGIWKPRVFGSVPISIRTSPKGPYNDGFTADGLLYYKYRGTDPNHHENRGLREAMERQVPLVYFHALMPRKYLAAWPVFIVGEDRRSLTFIVAVDDKHHLTPVQSQSEAAQYRRQYITVSFRTRLHQRSFRMRVLDAYRSQCAFCRLRHAELLDAAHIIPDSDPLGEPIVNNGLSLCKIHHAAFDRNFIGVTPDYEIVVRGDLLSEIDGPMLRHGIQGLHNTKLLLPSRPTQHPDRDRLAMRYEQFKKAI
;
A
#
# COMPACT_ATOMS: atom_id res chain seq x y z
N MET A 1 15.41 20.47 -19.75
CA MET A 1 16.73 19.80 -19.84
C MET A 1 17.32 19.46 -18.47
N GLN A 2 17.62 20.43 -17.58
CA GLN A 2 18.15 20.07 -16.24
C GLN A 2 17.10 19.42 -15.32
N GLU A 3 15.87 19.97 -15.28
CA GLU A 3 14.78 19.39 -14.47
C GLU A 3 14.38 17.98 -14.92
N ASP A 4 14.35 17.72 -16.24
CA ASP A 4 14.01 16.41 -16.78
C ASP A 4 15.06 15.37 -16.39
N ALA A 5 16.35 15.74 -16.42
CA ALA A 5 17.43 14.88 -15.95
C ALA A 5 17.31 14.59 -14.45
N ILE A 6 16.93 15.57 -13.63
CA ILE A 6 16.66 15.37 -12.20
C ILE A 6 15.48 14.40 -12.02
N ARG A 7 14.37 14.56 -12.77
CA ARG A 7 13.21 13.64 -12.69
C ARG A 7 13.60 12.20 -12.99
N LEU A 8 14.37 11.99 -14.06
CA LEU A 8 14.86 10.66 -14.42
C LEU A 8 15.74 10.06 -13.31
N ALA A 9 16.65 10.86 -12.75
CA ALA A 9 17.48 10.44 -11.63
C ALA A 9 16.64 10.11 -10.37
N VAL A 10 15.58 10.86 -10.10
CA VAL A 10 14.62 10.57 -9.01
C VAL A 10 13.93 9.22 -9.26
N PHE A 11 13.47 8.96 -10.48
CA PHE A 11 12.78 7.70 -10.79
C PHE A 11 13.71 6.50 -10.67
N GLN A 12 14.95 6.61 -11.12
CA GLN A 12 15.95 5.56 -10.94
C GLN A 12 16.26 5.34 -9.46
N TRP A 13 16.44 6.41 -8.70
CA TRP A 13 16.70 6.32 -7.26
C TRP A 13 15.54 5.65 -6.53
N LEU A 14 14.29 6.00 -6.85
CA LEU A 14 13.10 5.35 -6.29
C LEU A 14 13.03 3.86 -6.67
N GLU A 15 13.42 3.48 -7.88
CA GLU A 15 13.52 2.07 -8.28
C GLU A 15 14.50 1.31 -7.38
N GLU A 16 15.67 1.88 -7.13
CA GLU A 16 16.68 1.29 -6.26
C GLU A 16 16.21 1.18 -4.81
N GLN A 17 15.56 2.24 -4.28
CA GLN A 17 15.04 2.23 -2.91
C GLN A 17 13.90 1.22 -2.72
N THR A 18 13.11 0.95 -3.77
CA THR A 18 11.93 0.09 -3.69
C THR A 18 12.15 -1.35 -4.15
N ARG A 19 13.42 -1.75 -4.36
CA ARG A 19 13.79 -3.07 -4.87
C ARG A 19 13.32 -4.23 -3.99
N PHE A 20 13.30 -4.04 -2.66
CA PHE A 20 12.96 -5.08 -1.69
C PHE A 20 11.70 -4.78 -0.88
N ASP A 21 11.44 -3.51 -0.58
CA ASP A 21 10.24 -3.02 0.09
C ASP A 21 9.75 -1.76 -0.63
N ASP A 22 8.47 -1.71 -0.98
CA ASP A 22 7.87 -0.58 -1.70
C ASP A 22 7.44 0.56 -0.76
N VAL A 23 7.63 0.39 0.55
CA VAL A 23 7.31 1.39 1.58
C VAL A 23 8.54 2.26 1.90
N LEU A 24 8.41 3.56 1.66
CA LEU A 24 9.47 4.55 1.83
C LEU A 24 9.30 5.35 3.13
N ASP A 25 10.40 5.67 3.82
CA ASP A 25 10.38 6.56 5.00
C ASP A 25 10.43 8.03 4.59
N TRP A 26 9.72 8.87 5.35
CA TRP A 26 9.75 10.33 5.21
C TRP A 26 11.16 10.92 5.17
N PHE A 27 12.07 10.47 6.04
CA PHE A 27 13.41 11.03 6.08
C PHE A 27 14.23 10.62 4.86
N ASP A 28 14.01 9.43 4.32
CA ASP A 28 14.69 8.99 3.10
C ASP A 28 14.29 9.90 1.93
N LEU A 29 12.98 10.15 1.78
CA LEU A 29 12.43 11.02 0.74
C LEU A 29 12.86 12.49 0.87
N ARG A 30 13.13 12.96 2.10
CA ARG A 30 13.53 14.35 2.36
C ARG A 30 15.04 14.54 2.22
N ASP A 31 15.82 13.56 2.68
CA ASP A 31 17.23 13.78 3.03
C ASP A 31 18.23 12.97 2.20
N LYS A 32 17.82 11.88 1.53
CA LYS A 32 18.78 10.93 0.94
C LYS A 32 18.96 11.04 -0.57
N PHE A 33 18.15 11.82 -1.28
CA PHE A 33 18.33 12.02 -2.71
C PHE A 33 19.29 13.18 -3.01
N TYR A 34 20.34 12.87 -3.77
CA TYR A 34 21.35 13.81 -4.23
C TYR A 34 21.46 13.76 -5.75
N TYR A 35 21.59 14.92 -6.37
CA TYR A 35 21.89 15.05 -7.80
C TYR A 35 23.04 16.03 -7.99
N GLN A 36 24.13 15.57 -8.62
CA GLN A 36 25.35 16.38 -8.84
C GLN A 36 25.87 17.06 -7.57
N GLY A 37 25.86 16.35 -6.43
CA GLY A 37 26.32 16.85 -5.13
C GLY A 37 25.33 17.74 -4.39
N GLN A 38 24.19 18.08 -4.99
CA GLN A 38 23.13 18.85 -4.34
C GLN A 38 22.03 17.95 -3.79
N GLN A 39 21.67 18.13 -2.52
CA GLN A 39 20.52 17.45 -1.92
C GLN A 39 19.21 18.04 -2.46
N ILE A 40 18.29 17.18 -2.91
CA ILE A 40 16.98 17.57 -3.42
C ILE A 40 15.91 16.77 -2.68
N SER A 41 15.04 17.44 -1.93
CA SER A 41 13.94 16.77 -1.24
C SER A 41 12.81 16.43 -2.21
N LEU A 42 12.28 15.20 -2.10
CA LEU A 42 11.16 14.73 -2.92
C LEU A 42 9.81 15.00 -2.27
N VAL A 43 9.80 15.44 -1.02
CA VAL A 43 8.61 15.73 -0.23
C VAL A 43 8.80 17.01 0.61
N GLY A 44 7.69 17.62 1.02
CA GLY A 44 7.68 18.76 1.93
C GLY A 44 6.36 18.90 2.70
N GLN A 45 6.17 20.03 3.38
CA GLN A 45 4.96 20.23 4.19
C GLN A 45 3.69 20.23 3.32
N GLN A 46 3.79 20.79 2.12
CA GLN A 46 2.72 20.87 1.14
C GLN A 46 2.52 19.52 0.41
N GLY A 47 1.28 19.26 -0.01
CA GLY A 47 0.95 18.07 -0.78
C GLY A 47 1.52 18.12 -2.20
N ILE A 48 1.47 19.29 -2.84
CA ILE A 48 2.11 19.53 -4.13
C ILE A 48 3.51 20.07 -3.84
N TRP A 49 4.56 19.33 -4.20
CA TRP A 49 5.91 19.67 -3.80
C TRP A 49 6.80 20.05 -4.99
N LYS A 50 7.37 21.25 -4.92
CA LYS A 50 8.33 21.78 -5.88
C LYS A 50 9.64 22.14 -5.17
N PRO A 51 10.75 21.42 -5.43
CA PRO A 51 12.05 21.76 -4.87
C PRO A 51 12.53 23.11 -5.41
N ARG A 52 13.43 23.79 -4.68
CA ARG A 52 13.94 25.12 -5.06
C ARG A 52 14.63 25.15 -6.43
N VAL A 53 15.21 24.03 -6.86
CA VAL A 53 15.87 23.90 -8.18
C VAL A 53 14.90 23.81 -9.36
N PHE A 54 13.58 23.72 -9.09
CA PHE A 54 12.55 23.66 -10.12
C PHE A 54 11.87 25.03 -10.30
N GLY A 55 11.74 25.46 -11.56
CA GLY A 55 11.15 26.73 -11.97
C GLY A 55 9.63 26.75 -11.77
N SER A 56 8.92 25.78 -12.33
CA SER A 56 7.44 25.83 -12.40
C SER A 56 6.73 24.52 -12.03
N VAL A 57 7.14 23.39 -12.61
CA VAL A 57 6.44 22.11 -12.44
C VAL A 57 6.93 21.39 -11.17
N PRO A 58 6.03 20.92 -10.27
CA PRO A 58 6.42 20.18 -9.07
C PRO A 58 7.13 18.84 -9.40
N ILE A 59 7.88 18.28 -8.46
CA ILE A 59 8.47 16.93 -8.63
C ILE A 59 7.48 15.84 -8.19
N SER A 60 6.64 16.15 -7.21
CA SER A 60 5.74 15.16 -6.60
C SER A 60 4.44 15.76 -6.10
N ILE A 61 3.47 14.88 -5.93
CA ILE A 61 2.19 15.11 -5.25
C ILE A 61 2.02 14.09 -4.14
N ARG A 62 1.33 14.48 -3.05
CA ARG A 62 1.19 13.64 -1.86
C ARG A 62 -0.19 13.75 -1.24
N THR A 63 -0.82 12.60 -1.05
CA THR A 63 -2.07 12.47 -0.29
C THR A 63 -1.78 11.99 1.14
N SER A 64 -2.54 12.51 2.10
CA SER A 64 -2.58 12.01 3.47
C SER A 64 -4.01 11.52 3.79
N PRO A 65 -4.20 10.32 4.36
CA PRO A 65 -5.52 9.81 4.75
C PRO A 65 -6.28 10.69 5.75
N LYS A 66 -5.57 11.53 6.50
CA LYS A 66 -6.14 12.50 7.44
C LYS A 66 -6.01 13.94 6.93
N GLY A 67 -5.73 14.11 5.64
CA GLY A 67 -5.64 15.42 5.01
C GLY A 67 -7.01 16.11 4.99
N PRO A 68 -7.04 17.44 4.84
CA PRO A 68 -8.28 18.20 4.71
C PRO A 68 -8.99 17.96 3.36
N TYR A 69 -8.41 17.13 2.51
CA TYR A 69 -8.87 16.88 1.15
C TYR A 69 -9.27 15.41 0.99
N ASN A 70 -10.45 15.20 0.41
CA ASN A 70 -10.94 13.87 0.04
C ASN A 70 -10.36 13.46 -1.32
N ASP A 71 -9.05 13.29 -1.39
CA ASP A 71 -8.41 12.62 -2.52
C ASP A 71 -8.86 11.16 -2.53
N GLY A 72 -9.15 10.61 -3.71
CA GLY A 72 -9.67 9.26 -3.80
C GLY A 72 -9.53 8.64 -5.17
N PHE A 73 -9.50 7.32 -5.20
CA PHE A 73 -9.62 6.57 -6.45
C PHE A 73 -11.10 6.39 -6.78
N THR A 74 -11.49 6.77 -7.99
CA THR A 74 -12.86 6.66 -8.50
C THR A 74 -13.14 5.28 -9.10
N ALA A 75 -14.40 5.02 -9.48
CA ALA A 75 -14.82 3.74 -10.05
C ALA A 75 -14.16 3.43 -11.40
N ASP A 76 -13.79 4.46 -12.16
CA ASP A 76 -13.02 4.39 -13.41
C ASP A 76 -11.52 4.07 -13.18
N GLY A 77 -11.10 3.89 -11.93
CA GLY A 77 -9.74 3.50 -11.57
C GLY A 77 -8.72 4.63 -11.56
N LEU A 78 -9.12 5.88 -11.81
CA LEU A 78 -8.24 7.04 -11.80
C LEU A 78 -8.13 7.67 -10.41
N LEU A 79 -7.05 8.40 -10.15
CA LEU A 79 -6.86 9.15 -8.90
C LEU A 79 -7.38 10.58 -9.08
N TYR A 80 -8.34 10.96 -8.24
CA TYR A 80 -8.87 12.31 -8.17
C TYR A 80 -8.14 13.04 -7.04
N TYR A 81 -7.31 14.01 -7.43
CA TYR A 81 -6.44 14.75 -6.54
C TYR A 81 -6.94 16.18 -6.38
N LYS A 82 -7.30 16.59 -5.17
CA LYS A 82 -7.88 17.91 -4.92
C LYS A 82 -6.86 19.02 -5.08
N TYR A 83 -7.37 20.18 -5.46
CA TYR A 83 -6.60 21.40 -5.49
C TYR A 83 -6.00 21.72 -4.12
N ARG A 84 -4.89 22.44 -4.16
CA ARG A 84 -4.51 23.24 -3.01
C ARG A 84 -5.54 24.34 -2.79
N GLY A 85 -6.31 24.19 -1.71
CA GLY A 85 -7.30 25.17 -1.31
C GLY A 85 -8.42 25.32 -2.33
N THR A 86 -9.05 26.49 -2.38
CA THR A 86 -10.19 26.77 -3.26
C THR A 86 -9.85 27.70 -4.42
N ASP A 87 -8.62 28.22 -4.49
CA ASP A 87 -8.16 29.10 -5.56
C ASP A 87 -7.58 28.29 -6.73
N PRO A 88 -8.24 28.23 -7.90
CA PRO A 88 -7.72 27.55 -9.09
C PRO A 88 -6.40 28.13 -9.61
N ASN A 89 -6.13 29.40 -9.29
CA ASN A 89 -4.94 30.11 -9.71
C ASN A 89 -3.82 30.07 -8.67
N HIS A 90 -3.98 29.33 -7.57
CA HIS A 90 -2.90 29.13 -6.62
C HIS A 90 -1.65 28.57 -7.33
N HIS A 91 -0.46 29.07 -6.98
CA HIS A 91 0.77 28.76 -7.70
C HIS A 91 1.07 27.25 -7.84
N GLU A 92 0.73 26.45 -6.83
CA GLU A 92 0.87 24.99 -6.88
C GLU A 92 -0.11 24.33 -7.87
N ASN A 93 -1.36 24.81 -7.93
CA ASN A 93 -2.36 24.31 -8.89
C ASN A 93 -1.95 24.68 -10.32
N ARG A 94 -1.39 25.89 -10.53
CA ARG A 94 -0.80 26.28 -11.82
C ARG A 94 0.36 25.35 -12.22
N GLY A 95 1.20 24.95 -11.27
CA GLY A 95 2.29 24.01 -11.52
C GLY A 95 1.81 22.63 -11.97
N LEU A 96 0.71 22.11 -11.39
CA LEU A 96 0.09 20.85 -11.87
C LEU A 96 -0.59 20.99 -13.22
N ARG A 97 -1.22 22.15 -13.50
CA ARG A 97 -1.78 22.43 -14.82
C ARG A 97 -0.71 22.52 -15.89
N GLU A 98 0.42 23.15 -15.57
CA GLU A 98 1.57 23.16 -16.48
C GLU A 98 2.14 21.74 -16.67
N ALA A 99 2.16 20.91 -15.63
CA ALA A 99 2.50 19.48 -15.75
C ALA A 99 1.56 18.76 -16.72
N MET A 100 0.26 19.05 -16.67
CA MET A 100 -0.75 18.51 -17.58
C MET A 100 -0.51 18.95 -19.02
N GLU A 101 -0.39 20.26 -19.27
CA GLU A 101 -0.22 20.82 -20.61
C GLU A 101 1.05 20.31 -21.29
N ARG A 102 2.14 20.20 -20.52
CA ARG A 102 3.44 19.74 -21.02
C ARG A 102 3.63 18.22 -20.91
N GLN A 103 2.65 17.49 -20.37
CA GLN A 103 2.74 16.05 -20.08
C GLN A 103 4.02 15.67 -19.31
N VAL A 104 4.33 16.43 -18.25
CA VAL A 104 5.52 16.21 -17.43
C VAL A 104 5.23 15.17 -16.35
N PRO A 105 6.03 14.10 -16.23
CA PRO A 105 5.81 13.06 -15.23
C PRO A 105 6.19 13.53 -13.82
N LEU A 106 5.39 13.09 -12.84
CA LEU A 106 5.56 13.36 -11.42
C LEU A 106 5.74 12.05 -10.64
N VAL A 107 6.05 12.17 -9.35
CA VAL A 107 5.92 11.09 -8.36
C VAL A 107 4.66 11.30 -7.53
N TYR A 108 3.85 10.27 -7.35
CA TYR A 108 2.76 10.26 -6.38
C TYR A 108 3.16 9.51 -5.11
N PHE A 109 3.03 10.15 -3.96
CA PHE A 109 3.22 9.54 -2.64
C PHE A 109 1.89 9.45 -1.90
N HIS A 110 1.51 8.25 -1.49
CA HIS A 110 0.35 8.06 -0.63
C HIS A 110 0.80 7.70 0.79
N ALA A 111 0.42 8.53 1.77
CA ALA A 111 0.75 8.24 3.16
C ALA A 111 -0.03 7.02 3.63
N LEU A 112 0.71 6.02 4.07
CA LEU A 112 0.19 4.75 4.52
C LEU A 112 -0.06 4.76 6.04
N MET A 113 0.90 5.31 6.77
CA MET A 113 0.88 5.61 8.21
C MET A 113 1.81 6.81 8.45
N PRO A 114 1.88 7.40 9.66
CA PRO A 114 2.83 8.47 9.92
C PRO A 114 4.24 8.10 9.44
N ARG A 115 4.80 8.94 8.55
CA ARG A 115 6.13 8.81 7.96
C ARG A 115 6.38 7.64 7.00
N LYS A 116 5.38 6.82 6.69
CA LYS A 116 5.49 5.71 5.73
C LYS A 116 4.67 5.99 4.49
N TYR A 117 5.26 5.82 3.31
CA TYR A 117 4.66 6.17 2.03
C TYR A 117 4.78 5.05 1.03
N LEU A 118 3.71 4.82 0.27
CA LEU A 118 3.78 4.08 -0.99
C LEU A 118 3.97 5.08 -2.12
N ALA A 119 4.85 4.76 -3.07
CA ALA A 119 5.10 5.62 -4.21
C ALA A 119 4.62 5.01 -5.53
N ALA A 120 4.14 5.86 -6.44
CA ALA A 120 3.86 5.57 -7.83
C ALA A 120 4.58 6.57 -8.73
N TRP A 121 5.24 6.08 -9.77
CA TRP A 121 5.87 6.88 -10.81
C TRP A 121 6.04 6.03 -12.08
N PRO A 122 6.06 6.66 -13.27
CA PRO A 122 5.65 8.04 -13.50
C PRO A 122 4.13 8.19 -13.32
N VAL A 123 3.70 9.35 -12.79
CA VAL A 123 2.28 9.75 -12.84
C VAL A 123 2.12 11.00 -13.68
N PHE A 124 1.00 11.10 -14.38
CA PHE A 124 0.65 12.24 -15.22
C PHE A 124 -0.65 12.87 -14.75
N ILE A 125 -0.73 14.19 -14.85
CA ILE A 125 -2.00 14.90 -14.78
C ILE A 125 -2.65 14.79 -16.15
N VAL A 126 -3.79 14.11 -16.23
CA VAL A 126 -4.49 13.81 -17.49
C VAL A 126 -5.78 14.61 -17.66
N GLY A 127 -6.21 15.33 -16.63
CA GLY A 127 -7.38 16.19 -16.69
C GLY A 127 -7.48 17.13 -15.50
N GLU A 128 -8.33 18.15 -15.66
CA GLU A 128 -8.65 19.14 -14.64
C GLU A 128 -10.15 19.41 -14.67
N ASP A 129 -10.83 19.29 -13.52
CA ASP A 129 -12.19 19.77 -13.32
C ASP A 129 -12.18 20.93 -12.32
N ARG A 130 -12.34 22.14 -12.85
CA ARG A 130 -12.37 23.37 -12.05
C ARG A 130 -13.64 23.52 -11.22
N ARG A 131 -14.74 22.85 -11.56
CA ARG A 131 -15.99 22.92 -10.79
C ARG A 131 -15.85 22.15 -9.49
N SER A 132 -15.28 20.96 -9.56
CA SER A 132 -15.01 20.12 -8.38
C SER A 132 -13.66 20.39 -7.73
N LEU A 133 -12.85 21.32 -8.28
CA LEU A 133 -11.51 21.69 -7.82
C LEU A 133 -10.58 20.46 -7.73
N THR A 134 -10.51 19.70 -8.82
CA THR A 134 -9.86 18.39 -8.86
C THR A 134 -8.98 18.23 -10.10
N PHE A 135 -7.81 17.62 -9.93
CA PHE A 135 -6.99 17.07 -11.00
C PHE A 135 -7.22 15.57 -11.13
N ILE A 136 -7.19 15.06 -12.35
CA ILE A 136 -7.25 13.63 -12.63
C ILE A 136 -5.82 13.16 -12.88
N VAL A 137 -5.39 12.15 -12.12
CA VAL A 137 -4.03 11.62 -12.11
C VAL A 137 -4.04 10.16 -12.56
N ALA A 138 -3.16 9.82 -13.48
CA ALA A 138 -2.98 8.46 -13.96
C ALA A 138 -1.53 7.99 -13.77
N VAL A 139 -1.36 6.75 -13.34
CA VAL A 139 -0.06 6.06 -13.28
C VAL A 139 0.20 5.42 -14.64
N ASP A 140 1.43 5.55 -15.14
CA ASP A 140 1.86 4.96 -16.42
C ASP A 140 3.00 3.96 -16.24
N ASP A 141 3.40 3.30 -17.32
CA ASP A 141 4.48 2.31 -17.31
C ASP A 141 5.85 2.97 -17.08
N LYS A 142 6.64 2.40 -16.15
CA LYS A 142 8.00 2.82 -15.84
C LYS A 142 8.95 2.77 -17.05
N HIS A 143 8.64 1.95 -18.05
CA HIS A 143 9.43 1.80 -19.28
C HIS A 143 9.05 2.82 -20.37
N HIS A 144 7.94 3.55 -20.23
CA HIS A 144 7.45 4.53 -21.19
C HIS A 144 7.67 5.96 -20.68
N LEU A 145 8.93 6.36 -20.54
CA LEU A 145 9.33 7.71 -20.11
C LEU A 145 9.24 8.76 -21.24
N THR A 146 8.90 8.35 -22.47
CA THR A 146 8.76 9.24 -23.63
C THR A 146 7.29 9.56 -23.93
N PRO A 147 6.90 10.85 -24.00
CA PRO A 147 5.50 11.27 -24.17
C PRO A 147 4.91 11.05 -25.58
N VAL A 148 5.67 10.44 -26.50
CA VAL A 148 5.43 10.48 -27.95
C VAL A 148 4.24 9.62 -28.42
N GLN A 149 3.62 8.81 -27.54
CA GLN A 149 2.42 8.00 -27.89
C GLN A 149 1.22 8.24 -26.96
N SER A 150 1.15 9.41 -26.32
CA SER A 150 0.21 9.73 -25.23
C SER A 150 -1.27 9.92 -25.62
N GLN A 151 -1.62 9.90 -26.91
CA GLN A 151 -3.00 10.14 -27.38
C GLN A 151 -3.70 8.91 -28.01
N SER A 152 -3.04 7.74 -28.07
CA SER A 152 -3.73 6.54 -28.55
C SER A 152 -4.69 6.00 -27.51
N GLU A 153 -5.83 5.45 -27.92
CA GLU A 153 -6.75 4.72 -27.02
C GLU A 153 -6.00 3.64 -26.22
N ALA A 154 -5.02 2.96 -26.85
CA ALA A 154 -4.18 1.97 -26.20
C ALA A 154 -3.34 2.52 -25.03
N ALA A 155 -2.88 3.78 -25.12
CA ALA A 155 -2.16 4.43 -24.01
C ALA A 155 -3.11 4.76 -22.84
N GLN A 156 -4.35 5.17 -23.15
CA GLN A 156 -5.36 5.45 -22.13
C GLN A 156 -5.78 4.19 -21.37
N TYR A 157 -6.07 3.09 -22.07
CA TYR A 157 -6.41 1.81 -21.44
C TYR A 157 -5.26 1.28 -20.56
N ARG A 158 -4.02 1.41 -21.02
CA ARG A 158 -2.83 1.02 -20.24
C ARG A 158 -2.73 1.80 -18.94
N ARG A 159 -2.84 3.13 -19.00
CA ARG A 159 -2.80 4.02 -17.82
C ARG A 159 -3.89 3.66 -16.81
N GLN A 160 -5.11 3.42 -17.28
CA GLN A 160 -6.22 2.98 -16.42
C GLN A 160 -5.87 1.66 -15.71
N TYR A 161 -5.42 0.64 -16.46
CA TYR A 161 -5.04 -0.65 -15.89
C TYR A 161 -3.92 -0.54 -14.84
N ILE A 162 -2.86 0.20 -15.14
CA ILE A 162 -1.73 0.40 -14.21
C ILE A 162 -2.19 1.14 -12.95
N THR A 163 -3.06 2.14 -13.09
CA THR A 163 -3.60 2.89 -11.95
C THR A 163 -4.47 2.00 -11.05
N VAL A 164 -5.29 1.12 -11.64
CA VAL A 164 -6.08 0.12 -10.89
C VAL A 164 -5.18 -0.87 -10.15
N SER A 165 -4.12 -1.35 -10.79
CA SER A 165 -3.13 -2.23 -10.15
C SER A 165 -2.44 -1.54 -8.97
N PHE A 166 -2.03 -0.28 -9.14
CA PHE A 166 -1.46 0.53 -8.06
C PHE A 166 -2.44 0.71 -6.89
N ARG A 167 -3.71 1.02 -7.18
CA ARG A 167 -4.78 1.12 -6.17
C ARG A 167 -4.91 -0.18 -5.37
N THR A 168 -4.90 -1.33 -6.04
CA THR A 168 -5.01 -2.64 -5.38
C THR A 168 -3.83 -2.87 -4.45
N ARG A 169 -2.60 -2.62 -4.92
CA ARG A 169 -1.38 -2.70 -4.11
C ARG A 169 -1.44 -1.77 -2.90
N LEU A 170 -1.96 -0.55 -3.09
CA LEU A 170 -2.14 0.42 -2.02
C LEU A 170 -3.06 -0.09 -0.90
N HIS A 171 -4.22 -0.64 -1.28
CA HIS A 171 -5.17 -1.21 -0.31
C HIS A 171 -4.57 -2.38 0.46
N GLN A 172 -3.90 -3.30 -0.23
CA GLN A 172 -3.24 -4.45 0.39
C GLN A 172 -2.12 -4.02 1.35
N ARG A 173 -1.28 -3.06 0.95
CA ARG A 173 -0.22 -2.51 1.83
C ARG A 173 -0.79 -1.79 3.04
N SER A 174 -1.81 -0.95 2.84
CA SER A 174 -2.52 -0.23 3.90
C SER A 174 -3.14 -1.18 4.93
N PHE A 175 -3.82 -2.23 4.47
CA PHE A 175 -4.33 -3.30 5.32
C PHE A 175 -3.20 -3.97 6.11
N ARG A 176 -2.13 -4.38 5.42
CA ARG A 176 -1.01 -5.07 6.04
C ARG A 176 -0.42 -4.30 7.22
N MET A 177 -0.11 -3.01 7.04
CA MET A 177 0.50 -2.29 8.16
C MET A 177 -0.48 -2.05 9.31
N ARG A 178 -1.76 -1.80 9.04
CA ARG A 178 -2.75 -1.64 10.12
C ARG A 178 -2.88 -2.91 10.97
N VAL A 179 -2.86 -4.07 10.33
CA VAL A 179 -2.87 -5.38 11.02
C VAL A 179 -1.56 -5.58 11.79
N LEU A 180 -0.40 -5.41 11.16
CA LEU A 180 0.87 -5.57 11.85
C LEU A 180 1.01 -4.60 13.03
N ASP A 181 0.61 -3.35 12.90
CA ASP A 181 0.61 -2.36 13.99
C ASP A 181 -0.28 -2.79 15.16
N ALA A 182 -1.51 -3.25 14.88
CA ALA A 182 -2.43 -3.75 15.91
C ALA A 182 -1.84 -4.93 16.71
N TYR A 183 -1.04 -5.77 16.05
CA TYR A 183 -0.34 -6.90 16.65
C TYR A 183 1.08 -6.57 17.13
N ARG A 184 1.51 -5.30 17.09
CA ARG A 184 2.87 -4.85 17.46
C ARG A 184 3.98 -5.59 16.69
N SER A 185 3.77 -5.79 15.40
CA SER A 185 4.67 -6.49 14.48
C SER A 185 5.07 -7.88 14.99
N GLN A 186 4.08 -8.62 15.48
CA GLN A 186 4.25 -9.95 16.05
C GLN A 186 3.32 -10.97 15.39
N CYS A 187 3.80 -12.19 15.15
CA CYS A 187 2.94 -13.30 14.71
C CYS A 187 1.93 -13.65 15.80
N ALA A 188 0.66 -13.74 15.43
CA ALA A 188 -0.45 -14.03 16.33
C ALA A 188 -0.41 -15.47 16.87
N PHE A 189 0.24 -16.39 16.16
CA PHE A 189 0.37 -17.79 16.56
C PHE A 189 1.65 -18.02 17.37
N CYS A 190 2.82 -17.77 16.76
CA CYS A 190 4.10 -18.15 17.36
C CYS A 190 4.89 -17.01 18.01
N ARG A 191 4.33 -15.80 18.05
CA ARG A 191 4.96 -14.64 18.70
C ARG A 191 6.28 -14.17 18.08
N LEU A 192 6.63 -14.58 16.86
CA LEU A 192 7.78 -14.08 16.10
C LEU A 192 7.68 -12.55 15.88
N ARG A 193 8.74 -11.78 16.16
CA ARG A 193 8.77 -10.31 16.08
C ARG A 193 9.71 -9.77 15.00
N HIS A 194 9.59 -10.30 13.78
CA HIS A 194 10.36 -9.85 12.61
C HIS A 194 9.39 -9.46 11.50
N ALA A 195 9.12 -8.15 11.36
CA ALA A 195 8.06 -7.63 10.50
C ALA A 195 8.21 -8.05 9.02
N GLU A 196 9.44 -8.27 8.56
CA GLU A 196 9.81 -8.73 7.23
C GLU A 196 9.33 -10.16 6.96
N LEU A 197 9.18 -10.97 8.01
CA LEU A 197 8.68 -12.34 7.97
C LEU A 197 7.18 -12.44 8.23
N LEU A 198 6.50 -11.31 8.44
CA LEU A 198 5.06 -11.24 8.73
C LEU A 198 4.24 -10.77 7.54
N ASP A 199 3.03 -11.30 7.46
CA ASP A 199 1.95 -10.89 6.58
C ASP A 199 0.70 -10.56 7.38
N ALA A 200 -0.25 -9.90 6.72
CA ALA A 200 -1.61 -9.79 7.21
C ALA A 200 -2.48 -10.80 6.46
N ALA A 201 -2.84 -11.87 7.15
CA ALA A 201 -3.77 -12.88 6.65
C ALA A 201 -5.21 -12.40 6.86
N HIS A 202 -6.04 -12.51 5.83
CA HIS A 202 -7.47 -12.28 5.98
C HIS A 202 -8.12 -13.46 6.70
N ILE A 203 -9.04 -13.20 7.63
CA ILE A 203 -9.89 -14.25 8.22
C ILE A 203 -10.89 -14.71 7.18
N ILE A 204 -11.64 -13.77 6.60
CA ILE A 204 -12.48 -13.96 5.42
C ILE A 204 -11.74 -13.39 4.20
N PRO A 205 -11.44 -14.21 3.16
CA PRO A 205 -10.68 -13.79 2.00
C PRO A 205 -11.21 -12.51 1.35
N ASP A 206 -10.33 -11.69 0.79
CA ASP A 206 -10.66 -10.43 0.11
C ASP A 206 -11.52 -10.61 -1.17
N SER A 207 -11.58 -11.83 -1.70
CA SER A 207 -12.47 -12.21 -2.79
C SER A 207 -13.93 -12.40 -2.38
N ASP A 208 -14.20 -12.53 -1.07
CA ASP A 208 -15.55 -12.68 -0.53
C ASP A 208 -16.21 -11.30 -0.31
N PRO A 209 -17.52 -11.13 -0.52
CA PRO A 209 -18.23 -9.88 -0.25
C PRO A 209 -18.06 -9.36 1.19
N LEU A 210 -17.86 -10.25 2.16
CA LEU A 210 -17.58 -9.88 3.54
C LEU A 210 -16.09 -9.62 3.78
N GLY A 211 -15.20 -9.90 2.83
CA GLY A 211 -13.73 -9.82 2.92
C GLY A 211 -13.12 -8.44 3.09
N GLU A 212 -13.80 -7.52 3.77
CA GLU A 212 -13.33 -6.15 3.97
C GLU A 212 -11.93 -6.11 4.59
N PRO A 213 -11.02 -5.26 4.08
CA PRO A 213 -9.65 -5.13 4.58
C PRO A 213 -9.63 -4.28 5.87
N ILE A 214 -10.25 -4.76 6.93
CA ILE A 214 -10.31 -4.13 8.26
C ILE A 214 -9.52 -4.94 9.28
N VAL A 215 -8.99 -4.30 10.32
CA VAL A 215 -8.13 -4.97 11.31
C VAL A 215 -8.81 -6.17 11.97
N ASN A 216 -10.12 -6.09 12.24
CA ASN A 216 -10.90 -7.18 12.82
C ASN A 216 -11.07 -8.39 11.87
N ASN A 217 -10.82 -8.22 10.56
CA ASN A 217 -10.76 -9.29 9.58
C ASN A 217 -9.31 -9.73 9.28
N GLY A 218 -8.33 -9.28 10.07
CA GLY A 218 -6.91 -9.51 9.80
C GLY A 218 -6.16 -10.14 10.96
N LEU A 219 -5.28 -11.09 10.65
CA LEU A 219 -4.33 -11.70 11.57
C LEU A 219 -2.89 -11.40 11.11
N SER A 220 -2.04 -10.90 12.01
CA SER A 220 -0.61 -10.79 11.73
C SER A 220 0.02 -12.18 11.88
N LEU A 221 0.43 -12.83 10.78
CA LEU A 221 0.98 -14.19 10.79
C LEU A 221 2.35 -14.22 10.11
N CYS A 222 3.25 -15.10 10.57
CA CYS A 222 4.48 -15.33 9.81
C CYS A 222 4.18 -16.12 8.52
N LYS A 223 5.10 -16.09 7.55
CA LYS A 223 4.93 -16.74 6.24
C LYS A 223 4.40 -18.19 6.31
N ILE A 224 4.93 -18.98 7.25
CA ILE A 224 4.53 -20.38 7.43
C ILE A 224 3.11 -20.48 7.98
N HIS A 225 2.79 -19.71 9.02
CA HIS A 225 1.46 -19.73 9.64
C HIS A 225 0.38 -19.15 8.75
N HIS A 226 0.71 -18.13 7.96
CA HIS A 226 -0.19 -17.59 6.95
C HIS A 226 -0.58 -18.68 5.94
N ALA A 227 0.42 -19.35 5.33
CA ALA A 227 0.16 -20.42 4.38
C ALA A 227 -0.59 -21.61 4.99
N ALA A 228 -0.29 -21.97 6.24
CA ALA A 228 -0.98 -23.04 6.95
C ALA A 228 -2.44 -22.68 7.27
N PHE A 229 -2.71 -21.44 7.66
CA PHE A 229 -4.06 -20.95 7.94
C PHE A 229 -4.90 -20.90 6.66
N ASP A 230 -4.35 -20.36 5.56
CA ASP A 230 -5.06 -20.26 4.27
C ASP A 230 -5.43 -21.64 3.72
N ARG A 231 -4.52 -22.63 3.86
CA ARG A 231 -4.72 -24.01 3.41
C ARG A 231 -5.55 -24.89 4.35
N ASN A 232 -6.15 -24.31 5.40
CA ASN A 232 -6.93 -25.05 6.40
C ASN A 232 -6.10 -26.14 7.13
N PHE A 233 -4.79 -25.98 7.24
CA PHE A 233 -3.96 -26.82 8.12
C PHE A 233 -4.10 -26.39 9.59
N ILE A 234 -4.36 -25.10 9.79
CA ILE A 234 -4.66 -24.50 11.09
C ILE A 234 -5.97 -23.73 10.99
N GLY A 235 -6.88 -23.97 11.93
CA GLY A 235 -8.10 -23.19 12.15
C GLY A 235 -8.03 -22.40 13.45
N VAL A 236 -8.90 -21.41 13.59
CA VAL A 236 -9.06 -20.64 14.83
C VAL A 236 -10.54 -20.57 15.19
N THR A 237 -10.90 -20.95 16.41
CA THR A 237 -12.30 -20.93 16.88
C THR A 237 -12.76 -19.49 17.21
N PRO A 238 -14.08 -19.24 17.33
CA PRO A 238 -14.61 -17.95 17.80
C PRO A 238 -14.13 -17.55 19.20
N ASP A 239 -13.71 -18.52 20.01
CA ASP A 239 -13.12 -18.32 21.35
C ASP A 239 -11.59 -18.21 21.31
N TYR A 240 -11.04 -17.89 20.13
CA TYR A 240 -9.64 -17.61 19.87
C TYR A 240 -8.69 -18.77 20.18
N GLU A 241 -9.18 -20.00 20.04
CA GLU A 241 -8.37 -21.21 20.21
C GLU A 241 -7.85 -21.71 18.86
N ILE A 242 -6.57 -22.07 18.81
CA ILE A 242 -5.92 -22.56 17.61
C ILE A 242 -6.09 -24.08 17.53
N VAL A 243 -6.61 -24.55 16.40
CA VAL A 243 -6.84 -25.98 16.14
C VAL A 243 -6.01 -26.40 14.94
N VAL A 244 -5.25 -27.49 15.06
CA VAL A 244 -4.45 -28.06 13.98
C VAL A 244 -5.21 -29.25 13.42
N ARG A 245 -5.16 -29.44 12.09
CA ARG A 245 -5.81 -30.58 11.43
C ARG A 245 -5.26 -31.92 11.93
N GLY A 246 -6.13 -32.92 12.07
CA GLY A 246 -5.81 -34.16 12.78
C GLY A 246 -4.72 -35.02 12.11
N ASP A 247 -4.68 -35.07 10.78
CA ASP A 247 -3.64 -35.76 10.01
C ASP A 247 -2.24 -35.22 10.33
N LEU A 248 -2.09 -33.90 10.40
CA LEU A 248 -0.84 -33.22 10.74
C LEU A 248 -0.40 -33.46 12.19
N LEU A 249 -1.33 -33.76 13.11
CA LEU A 249 -0.99 -34.11 14.49
C LEU A 249 -0.40 -35.52 14.60
N SER A 250 -0.78 -36.42 13.70
CA SER A 250 -0.27 -37.80 13.65
C SER A 250 1.01 -37.95 12.83
N GLU A 251 1.32 -36.97 11.98
CA GLU A 251 2.50 -36.98 11.13
C GLU A 251 3.79 -36.80 11.94
N ILE A 252 4.81 -37.60 11.61
CA ILE A 252 6.14 -37.51 12.21
C ILE A 252 7.10 -36.89 11.19
N ASP A 253 7.47 -35.64 11.45
CA ASP A 253 8.38 -34.87 10.60
C ASP A 253 9.36 -34.05 11.49
N GLY A 254 10.16 -33.18 10.86
CA GLY A 254 11.16 -32.35 11.50
C GLY A 254 10.63 -31.33 12.53
N PRO A 255 11.55 -30.62 13.19
CA PRO A 255 11.24 -29.72 14.32
C PRO A 255 10.25 -28.61 13.97
N MET A 256 10.17 -28.20 12.70
CA MET A 256 9.21 -27.17 12.25
C MET A 256 7.77 -27.66 12.30
N LEU A 257 7.47 -28.90 11.88
CA LEU A 257 6.12 -29.44 12.03
C LEU A 257 5.78 -29.58 13.52
N ARG A 258 6.69 -30.18 14.29
CA ARG A 258 6.49 -30.46 15.72
C ARG A 258 6.29 -29.21 16.58
N HIS A 259 7.23 -28.27 16.52
CA HIS A 259 7.22 -27.10 17.38
C HIS A 259 6.55 -25.89 16.74
N GLY A 260 6.58 -25.79 15.41
CA GLY A 260 6.03 -24.67 14.67
C GLY A 260 4.54 -24.81 14.35
N ILE A 261 4.02 -26.03 14.17
CA ILE A 261 2.61 -26.27 13.79
C ILE A 261 1.88 -27.07 14.86
N GLN A 262 2.27 -28.32 15.13
CA GLN A 262 1.58 -29.22 16.07
C GLN A 262 1.48 -28.60 17.47
N GLY A 263 2.57 -27.98 17.94
CA GLY A 263 2.62 -27.31 19.24
C GLY A 263 1.68 -26.11 19.41
N LEU A 264 1.04 -25.62 18.34
CA LEU A 264 0.01 -24.58 18.43
C LEU A 264 -1.37 -25.13 18.80
N HIS A 265 -1.60 -26.42 18.67
CA HIS A 265 -2.90 -27.02 18.93
C HIS A 265 -3.37 -26.76 20.38
N ASN A 266 -4.61 -26.32 20.54
CA ASN A 266 -5.26 -25.96 21.80
C ASN A 266 -4.56 -24.81 22.56
N THR A 267 -3.79 -24.00 21.86
CA THR A 267 -3.24 -22.74 22.39
C THR A 267 -4.15 -21.57 22.03
N LYS A 268 -4.01 -20.44 22.74
CA LYS A 268 -4.77 -19.22 22.44
C LYS A 268 -4.04 -18.32 21.45
N LEU A 269 -4.80 -17.80 20.51
CA LEU A 269 -4.39 -16.73 19.61
C LEU A 269 -3.95 -15.50 20.43
N LEU A 270 -2.81 -14.92 20.08
CA LEU A 270 -2.44 -13.61 20.60
C LEU A 270 -3.42 -12.56 20.06
N LEU A 271 -4.04 -11.78 20.94
CA LEU A 271 -4.95 -10.71 20.53
C LEU A 271 -4.23 -9.35 20.47
N PRO A 272 -4.69 -8.43 19.61
CA PRO A 272 -4.31 -7.02 19.67
C PRO A 272 -4.53 -6.44 21.07
N SER A 273 -3.77 -5.41 21.43
CA SER A 273 -3.90 -4.79 22.76
C SER A 273 -5.22 -4.03 22.96
N ARG A 274 -5.85 -3.60 21.86
CA ARG A 274 -7.12 -2.86 21.87
C ARG A 274 -8.27 -3.83 21.57
N PRO A 275 -9.28 -3.93 22.45
CA PRO A 275 -10.46 -4.77 22.22
C PRO A 275 -11.21 -4.47 20.92
N THR A 276 -11.26 -3.19 20.52
CA THR A 276 -11.88 -2.75 19.26
C THR A 276 -11.17 -3.26 18.01
N GLN A 277 -9.95 -3.76 18.13
CA GLN A 277 -9.16 -4.33 17.03
C GLN A 277 -9.11 -5.85 17.08
N HIS A 278 -9.77 -6.50 18.04
CA HIS A 278 -9.78 -7.96 18.11
C HIS A 278 -10.37 -8.58 16.85
N PRO A 279 -9.87 -9.76 16.42
CA PRO A 279 -10.50 -10.57 15.40
C PRO A 279 -12.00 -10.72 15.66
N ASP A 280 -12.80 -10.45 14.64
CA ASP A 280 -14.25 -10.59 14.74
C ASP A 280 -14.64 -12.06 14.94
N ARG A 281 -15.50 -12.31 15.92
CA ARG A 281 -15.86 -13.68 16.31
C ARG A 281 -16.74 -14.37 15.27
N ASP A 282 -17.61 -13.64 14.58
CA ASP A 282 -18.50 -14.19 13.57
C ASP A 282 -17.69 -14.55 12.31
N ARG A 283 -16.72 -13.71 11.93
CA ARG A 283 -15.76 -14.01 10.86
C ARG A 283 -14.94 -15.26 11.17
N LEU A 284 -14.45 -15.39 12.40
CA LEU A 284 -13.75 -16.59 12.86
C LEU A 284 -14.66 -17.82 12.83
N ALA A 285 -15.91 -17.70 13.26
CA ALA A 285 -16.88 -18.81 13.21
C ALA A 285 -17.07 -19.30 11.77
N MET A 286 -17.33 -18.38 10.84
CA MET A 286 -17.49 -18.70 9.42
C MET A 286 -16.23 -19.37 8.84
N ARG A 287 -15.04 -18.82 9.12
CA ARG A 287 -13.77 -19.39 8.65
C ARG A 287 -13.50 -20.77 9.27
N TYR A 288 -13.86 -20.96 10.54
CA TYR A 288 -13.70 -22.23 11.23
C TYR A 288 -14.64 -23.33 10.70
N GLU A 289 -15.87 -22.98 10.31
CA GLU A 289 -16.75 -23.93 9.60
C GLU A 289 -16.14 -24.42 8.28
N GLN A 290 -15.47 -23.54 7.53
CA GLN A 290 -14.75 -23.95 6.32
C GLN A 290 -13.58 -24.88 6.64
N PHE A 291 -12.81 -24.57 7.70
CA PHE A 291 -11.74 -25.42 8.19
C PHE A 291 -12.26 -26.83 8.52
N LYS A 292 -13.36 -26.94 9.27
CA LYS A 292 -13.96 -28.25 9.63
C LYS A 292 -14.42 -29.07 8.42
N LYS A 293 -14.88 -28.42 7.35
CA LYS A 293 -15.28 -29.10 6.10
C LYS A 293 -14.10 -29.61 5.27
N ALA A 294 -12.88 -29.13 5.56
CA ALA A 294 -11.66 -29.51 4.87
C ALA A 294 -10.89 -30.65 5.59
N ILE A 295 -11.46 -31.20 6.67
CA ILE A 295 -10.95 -32.33 7.46
C ILE A 295 -11.67 -33.61 7.03
#